data_AF-A0A652K471-F1
#
_entry.id   AF-A0A652K471-F1
#
_cell.length_a   1.000
_cell.length_b   1.000
_cell.length_c   1.000
_cell.angle_alpha   90.00
_cell.angle_beta   90.00
_cell.angle_gamma   90.00
#
_symmetry.space_group_name_H-M   'P 1'
#
loop_
_entity.id
_entity.type
_entity.pdbx_description
1 polymer ?
#
loop_
_entity_poly.entity_id
_entity_poly.type
_entity_poly.pdbx_seq_one_letter_code
_entity_poly.pdbx_strand_id
1 'polypeptide(L)'
;AGRFEEADGEAHLAMDLGRASGDPWTCGNAPNERGILALYENRHVDAEAHLSRARDAFRADANRPGEASALCNLSRVHLATGRVASAVELAEQGITIYEKAETGLALRLANGKYALGLALTASGRTVQARAVLTEALHVFQESRQQLWHGMTLFRLAEVHLADRRYTAAAANAEQALSVLHGIGGEWRRANVLTVLGQGLAALGQTDRARVCWTEALSVFDGLGSPEAKAVRVLLHPAAVA
;
A
#
# COMPACT_ATOMS: atom_id res chain seq x y z
N ALA A 1 -8.64 -7.38 15.92
CA ALA A 1 -8.72 -5.92 16.13
C ALA A 1 -7.31 -5.34 16.12
N GLY A 2 -7.08 -4.21 15.45
CA GLY A 2 -5.78 -3.53 15.45
C GLY A 2 -5.62 -2.74 16.74
N ARG A 3 -4.74 -3.19 17.63
CA ARG A 3 -4.38 -2.49 18.87
C ARG A 3 -3.35 -1.39 18.55
N PHE A 4 -3.70 -0.46 17.66
CA PHE A 4 -2.76 0.51 17.13
C PHE A 4 -2.26 1.49 18.18
N GLU A 5 -3.14 1.96 19.08
CA GLU A 5 -2.76 2.83 20.19
C GLU A 5 -1.76 2.16 21.15
N GLU A 6 -2.00 0.90 21.48
CA GLU A 6 -1.08 0.14 22.33
C GLU A 6 0.23 -0.16 21.62
N ALA A 7 0.19 -0.51 20.33
CA ALA A 7 1.39 -0.70 19.53
C ALA A 7 2.21 0.61 19.43
N ASP A 8 1.57 1.77 19.27
CA ASP A 8 2.26 3.06 19.29
C ASP A 8 2.85 3.37 20.67
N GLY A 9 2.13 3.05 21.75
CA GLY A 9 2.62 3.17 23.13
C GLY A 9 3.87 2.33 23.39
N GLU A 10 3.84 1.05 23.04
CA GLU A 10 4.98 0.13 23.19
C GLU A 10 6.16 0.55 22.30
N ALA A 11 5.89 0.97 21.04
CA ALA A 11 6.93 1.44 20.15
C ALA A 11 7.54 2.78 20.61
N HIS A 12 6.75 3.64 21.29
CA HIS A 12 7.26 4.86 21.92
C HIS A 12 8.22 4.51 23.06
N LEU A 13 7.81 3.61 23.96
CA LEU A 13 8.64 3.16 25.07
C LEU A 13 9.95 2.53 24.58
N ALA A 14 9.88 1.66 23.56
CA ALA A 14 11.06 1.08 22.94
C ALA A 14 11.99 2.16 22.37
N MET A 15 11.45 3.19 21.72
CA MET A 15 12.24 4.29 21.18
C MET A 15 12.98 5.08 22.27
N ASP A 16 12.35 5.33 23.42
CA ASP A 16 12.98 6.04 24.54
C ASP A 16 14.09 5.20 25.20
N LEU A 17 13.82 3.91 25.42
CA LEU A 17 14.83 2.97 25.94
C LEU A 17 16.02 2.82 24.97
N GLY A 18 15.76 2.69 23.68
CA GLY A 18 16.80 2.60 22.64
C GLY A 18 17.69 3.84 22.59
N ARG A 19 17.13 5.03 22.78
CA ARG A 19 17.92 6.27 22.89
C ARG A 19 18.78 6.28 24.15
N ALA A 20 18.23 5.86 25.28
CA ALA A 20 18.94 5.84 26.55
C ALA A 20 20.09 4.81 26.57
N SER A 21 19.91 3.66 25.91
CA SER A 21 20.92 2.61 25.82
C SER A 21 21.91 2.81 24.67
N GLY A 22 21.58 3.66 23.70
CA GLY A 22 22.35 3.81 22.46
C GLY A 22 22.26 2.58 21.55
N ASP A 23 21.24 1.73 21.71
CA ASP A 23 21.05 0.51 20.91
C ASP A 23 20.70 0.86 19.46
N PRO A 24 21.58 0.58 18.48
CA PRO A 24 21.34 0.94 17.08
C PRO A 24 20.12 0.23 16.49
N TRP A 25 19.86 -1.00 16.93
CA TRP A 25 18.72 -1.78 16.44
C TRP A 25 17.39 -1.13 16.79
N THR A 26 17.18 -0.82 18.06
CA THR A 26 15.93 -0.19 18.53
C THR A 26 15.80 1.24 18.01
N CYS A 27 16.91 1.97 17.89
CA CYS A 27 16.92 3.34 17.33
C CYS A 27 16.42 3.43 15.89
N GLY A 28 16.53 2.36 15.09
CA GLY A 28 15.97 2.28 13.74
C GLY A 28 14.57 1.64 13.68
N ASN A 29 14.39 0.49 14.35
CA ASN A 29 13.16 -0.30 14.21
C ASN A 29 11.95 0.35 14.91
N ALA A 30 12.12 0.87 16.12
CA ALA A 30 11.02 1.51 16.84
C ALA A 30 10.40 2.70 16.08
N PRO A 31 11.19 3.69 15.60
CA PRO A 31 10.62 4.75 14.77
C PRO A 31 10.11 4.25 13.41
N ASN A 32 10.65 3.17 12.84
CA ASN A 32 10.08 2.59 11.62
C ASN A 32 8.66 2.08 11.86
N GLU A 33 8.43 1.35 12.95
CA GLU A 33 7.10 0.84 13.31
C GLU A 33 6.12 1.98 13.62
N ARG A 34 6.53 2.97 14.42
CA ARG A 34 5.70 4.18 14.68
C ARG A 34 5.33 4.90 13.39
N GLY A 35 6.27 4.98 12.45
CA GLY A 35 6.04 5.55 11.14
C GLY A 35 4.99 4.82 10.32
N ILE A 36 5.01 3.48 10.34
CA ILE A 36 4.01 2.63 9.68
C ILE A 36 2.64 2.80 10.33
N LEU A 37 2.56 2.79 11.67
CA LEU A 37 1.34 2.97 12.43
C LEU A 37 0.70 4.34 12.17
N ALA A 38 1.49 5.41 12.25
CA ALA A 38 1.05 6.76 11.94
C ALA A 38 0.51 6.89 10.50
N LEU A 39 1.11 6.18 9.53
CA LEU A 39 0.58 6.13 8.16
C LEU A 39 -0.80 5.45 8.10
N TYR A 40 -1.03 4.36 8.84
CA TYR A 40 -2.34 3.71 8.90
C TYR A 40 -3.42 4.58 9.56
N GLU A 41 -3.02 5.47 10.47
CA GLU A 41 -3.89 6.44 11.14
C GLU A 41 -4.05 7.76 10.35
N ASN A 42 -3.47 7.85 9.15
CA ASN A 42 -3.42 9.07 8.33
C ASN A 42 -2.70 10.26 8.99
N ARG A 43 -1.87 10.02 10.00
CA ARG A 43 -0.97 11.01 10.62
C ARG A 43 0.29 11.17 9.78
N HIS A 44 0.16 11.74 8.58
CA HIS A 44 1.24 11.76 7.58
C HIS A 44 2.49 12.53 8.01
N VAL A 45 2.33 13.62 8.79
CA VAL A 45 3.46 14.41 9.31
C VAL A 45 4.27 13.58 10.32
N ASP A 46 3.59 12.92 11.26
CA ASP A 46 4.22 12.04 12.24
C ASP A 46 4.91 10.86 11.55
N ALA A 47 4.23 10.26 10.55
CA ALA A 47 4.78 9.16 9.76
C ALA A 47 6.08 9.56 9.06
N GLU A 48 6.12 10.71 8.40
CA GLU A 48 7.32 11.21 7.73
C GLU A 48 8.46 11.48 8.71
N ALA A 49 8.17 12.10 9.86
CA ALA A 49 9.17 12.38 10.89
C ALA A 49 9.77 11.09 11.47
N HIS A 50 8.93 10.11 11.82
CA HIS A 50 9.37 8.84 12.35
C HIS A 50 10.17 8.01 11.34
N LEU A 51 9.70 7.90 10.09
CA LEU A 51 10.41 7.14 9.06
C LEU A 51 11.71 7.80 8.62
N SER A 52 11.78 9.15 8.63
CA SER A 52 13.03 9.87 8.38
C SER A 52 14.06 9.58 9.46
N ARG A 53 13.63 9.60 10.74
CA ARG A 53 14.48 9.21 11.86
C ARG A 53 14.96 7.77 11.75
N ALA A 54 14.08 6.84 11.37
CA ALA A 54 14.44 5.44 11.17
C ALA A 54 15.49 5.27 10.06
N ARG A 55 15.28 5.92 8.90
CA ARG A 55 16.24 5.92 7.79
C ARG A 55 17.62 6.40 8.25
N ASP A 56 17.68 7.51 8.97
CA ASP A 56 18.94 8.12 9.39
C ASP A 56 19.66 7.23 10.43
N ALA A 57 18.91 6.60 11.34
CA ALA A 57 19.45 5.63 12.29
C ALA A 57 20.01 4.37 11.60
N PHE A 58 19.26 3.78 10.67
CA PHE A 58 19.73 2.64 9.89
C PHE A 58 20.97 2.96 9.05
N ARG A 59 21.03 4.18 8.50
CA ARG A 59 22.21 4.64 7.76
C ARG A 59 23.43 4.80 8.66
N ALA A 60 23.26 5.37 9.87
CA ALA A 60 24.35 5.51 10.84
C ALA A 60 24.87 4.14 11.32
N ASP A 61 24.00 3.14 11.40
CA ASP A 61 24.32 1.75 11.75
C ASP A 61 24.81 0.90 10.55
N ALA A 62 24.91 1.49 9.35
CA ALA A 62 25.18 0.79 8.09
C ALA A 62 24.21 -0.39 7.78
N ASN A 63 23.03 -0.39 8.40
CA ASN A 63 21.96 -1.36 8.19
C ASN A 63 21.21 -1.06 6.88
N ARG A 64 21.78 -1.52 5.76
CA ARG A 64 21.22 -1.31 4.41
C ARG A 64 19.79 -1.84 4.24
N PRO A 65 19.44 -3.06 4.70
CA PRO A 65 18.05 -3.54 4.58
C PRO A 65 17.05 -2.70 5.38
N GLY A 66 17.45 -2.16 6.54
CA GLY A 66 16.63 -1.22 7.31
C GLY A 66 16.44 0.11 6.60
N GLU A 67 17.51 0.68 6.06
CA GLU A 67 17.48 1.92 5.26
C GLU A 67 16.51 1.79 4.09
N ALA A 68 16.60 0.70 3.33
CA ALA A 68 15.72 0.41 2.20
C ALA A 68 14.24 0.29 2.62
N SER A 69 13.96 -0.35 3.76
CA SER A 69 12.62 -0.45 4.31
C SER A 69 12.03 0.92 4.65
N ALA A 70 12.81 1.77 5.34
CA ALA A 70 12.38 3.12 5.70
C ALA A 70 12.13 3.99 4.45
N LEU A 71 12.97 3.89 3.42
CA LEU A 71 12.77 4.56 2.13
C LEU A 71 11.47 4.13 1.42
N CYS A 72 11.18 2.82 1.40
CA CYS A 72 9.94 2.30 0.81
C CYS A 72 8.68 2.69 1.62
N ASN A 73 8.82 2.89 2.94
CA ASN A 73 7.72 3.41 3.75
C ASN A 73 7.54 4.93 3.55
N LEU A 74 8.63 5.69 3.44
CA LEU A 74 8.59 7.13 3.12
C LEU A 74 7.95 7.37 1.77
N SER A 75 8.24 6.54 0.75
CA SER A 75 7.60 6.68 -0.56
C SER A 75 6.07 6.58 -0.47
N ARG A 76 5.54 5.69 0.39
CA ARG A 76 4.10 5.57 0.63
C ARG A 76 3.52 6.82 1.32
N VAL A 77 4.26 7.45 2.23
CA VAL A 77 3.85 8.74 2.85
C VAL A 77 3.84 9.85 1.81
N HIS A 78 4.88 9.92 0.96
CA HIS A 78 4.96 10.91 -0.12
C HIS A 78 3.82 10.72 -1.12
N LEU A 79 3.46 9.48 -1.43
CA LEU A 79 2.32 9.18 -2.27
C LEU A 79 1.00 9.64 -1.64
N ALA A 80 0.78 9.34 -0.35
CA ALA A 80 -0.43 9.74 0.38
C ALA A 80 -0.58 11.27 0.49
N THR A 81 0.53 12.01 0.44
CA THR A 81 0.56 13.49 0.47
C THR A 81 0.66 14.12 -0.93
N GLY A 82 0.49 13.34 -2.00
CA GLY A 82 0.49 13.84 -3.38
C GLY A 82 1.86 14.17 -3.97
N ARG A 83 2.96 13.89 -3.25
CA ARG A 83 4.35 14.10 -3.69
C ARG A 83 4.84 12.95 -4.57
N VAL A 84 4.14 12.71 -5.68
CA VAL A 84 4.30 11.52 -6.55
C VAL A 84 5.73 11.34 -7.07
N ALA A 85 6.38 12.39 -7.59
CA ALA A 85 7.73 12.29 -8.12
C ALA A 85 8.74 11.82 -7.04
N SER A 86 8.66 12.42 -5.85
CA SER A 86 9.50 12.04 -4.72
C SER A 86 9.19 10.64 -4.20
N ALA A 87 7.93 10.18 -4.27
CA ALA A 87 7.57 8.80 -3.95
C ALA A 87 8.27 7.79 -4.88
N VAL A 88 8.31 8.08 -6.19
CA VAL A 88 9.03 7.23 -7.16
C VAL A 88 10.52 7.17 -6.82
N GLU A 89 11.16 8.32 -6.63
CA GLU A 89 12.59 8.40 -6.30
C GLU A 89 12.95 7.62 -5.03
N LEU A 90 12.18 7.77 -3.96
CA LEU A 90 12.40 7.08 -2.69
C LEU A 90 12.24 5.55 -2.83
N ALA A 91 11.24 5.10 -3.58
CA ALA A 91 11.02 3.68 -3.82
C ALA A 91 12.13 3.07 -4.69
N GLU A 92 12.57 3.77 -5.75
CA GLU A 92 13.70 3.36 -6.60
C GLU A 92 15.00 3.24 -5.80
N GLN A 93 15.27 4.19 -4.89
CA GLN A 93 16.43 4.12 -3.99
C GLN A 93 16.37 2.89 -3.07
N GLY A 94 15.21 2.61 -2.45
CA GLY A 94 15.04 1.44 -1.59
C GLY A 94 15.21 0.11 -2.33
N ILE A 95 14.64 -0.01 -3.53
CA ILE A 95 14.80 -1.20 -4.39
C ILE A 95 16.26 -1.40 -4.79
N THR A 96 16.95 -0.32 -5.21
CA THR A 96 18.37 -0.38 -5.58
C THR A 96 19.24 -0.95 -4.45
N ILE A 97 18.91 -0.62 -3.19
CA ILE A 97 19.61 -1.18 -2.04
C ILE A 97 19.32 -2.67 -1.88
N TYR A 98 18.05 -3.09 -2.00
CA TYR A 98 17.68 -4.51 -1.90
C TYR A 98 18.27 -5.36 -3.05
N GLU A 99 18.36 -4.82 -4.26
CA GLU A 99 18.95 -5.53 -5.40
C GLU A 99 20.46 -5.73 -5.27
N LYS A 100 21.14 -4.82 -4.56
CA LYS A 100 22.58 -4.91 -4.26
C LYS A 100 22.88 -5.77 -3.03
N ALA A 101 21.87 -6.15 -2.25
CA ALA A 101 22.06 -7.00 -1.09
C ALA A 101 22.24 -8.47 -1.49
N GLU A 102 22.98 -9.23 -0.67
CA GLU A 102 23.14 -10.67 -0.85
C GLU A 102 21.79 -11.43 -0.73
N THR A 103 21.82 -12.73 -1.05
CA THR A 103 20.63 -13.59 -1.11
C THR A 103 19.82 -13.57 0.20
N GLY A 104 18.49 -13.69 0.09
CA GLY A 104 17.59 -13.82 1.24
C GLY A 104 16.65 -12.65 1.50
N LEU A 105 16.73 -11.55 0.73
CA LEU A 105 15.83 -10.39 0.89
C LEU A 105 14.67 -10.34 -0.13
N ALA A 106 14.35 -11.45 -0.80
CA ALA A 106 13.33 -11.50 -1.85
C ALA A 106 11.97 -10.92 -1.42
N LEU A 107 11.50 -11.26 -0.22
CA LEU A 107 10.26 -10.71 0.34
C LEU A 107 10.34 -9.20 0.59
N ARG A 108 11.49 -8.69 1.04
CA ARG A 108 11.68 -7.25 1.26
C ARG A 108 11.74 -6.49 -0.06
N LEU A 109 12.44 -7.05 -1.05
CA LEU A 109 12.47 -6.53 -2.41
C LEU A 109 11.07 -6.50 -3.04
N ALA A 110 10.26 -7.55 -2.86
CA ALA A 110 8.88 -7.59 -3.33
C ALA A 110 8.01 -6.49 -2.68
N ASN A 111 8.18 -6.22 -1.39
CA ASN A 111 7.53 -5.09 -0.72
C ASN A 111 7.98 -3.73 -1.30
N GLY A 112 9.28 -3.59 -1.60
CA GLY A 112 9.81 -2.40 -2.29
C GLY A 112 9.19 -2.22 -3.68
N LYS A 113 9.17 -3.28 -4.49
CA LYS A 113 8.54 -3.31 -5.83
C LYS A 113 7.05 -3.00 -5.78
N TYR A 114 6.35 -3.50 -4.75
CA TYR A 114 4.96 -3.12 -4.50
C TYR A 114 4.82 -1.60 -4.26
N ALA A 115 5.65 -1.01 -3.38
CA ALA A 115 5.62 0.43 -3.12
C ALA A 115 5.95 1.27 -4.37
N LEU A 116 6.96 0.86 -5.15
CA LEU A 116 7.28 1.50 -6.43
C LEU A 116 6.11 1.39 -7.42
N GLY A 117 5.47 0.22 -7.48
CA GLY A 117 4.28 0.00 -8.30
C GLY A 117 3.17 1.02 -8.02
N LEU A 118 2.90 1.30 -6.74
CA LEU A 118 1.94 2.34 -6.36
C LEU A 118 2.32 3.72 -6.89
N ALA A 119 3.58 4.12 -6.69
CA ALA A 119 4.08 5.43 -7.10
C ALA A 119 4.08 5.60 -8.63
N LEU A 120 4.48 4.56 -9.37
CA LEU A 120 4.47 4.55 -10.82
C LEU A 120 3.04 4.60 -11.40
N THR A 121 2.08 3.93 -10.77
CA THR A 121 0.66 4.04 -11.17
C THR A 121 0.18 5.48 -11.03
N ALA A 122 0.44 6.13 -9.89
CA ALA A 122 0.06 7.51 -9.66
C ALA A 122 0.79 8.50 -10.57
N SER A 123 2.00 8.18 -11.03
CA SER A 123 2.74 8.98 -12.00
C SER A 123 2.35 8.71 -13.45
N GLY A 124 1.35 7.85 -13.72
CA GLY A 124 0.93 7.45 -15.07
C GLY A 124 1.91 6.52 -15.80
N ARG A 125 2.98 6.05 -15.14
CA ARG A 125 3.99 5.13 -15.71
C ARG A 125 3.50 3.67 -15.61
N THR A 126 2.30 3.41 -16.13
CA THR A 126 1.53 2.17 -15.95
C THR A 126 2.22 0.90 -16.47
N VAL A 127 3.00 1.01 -17.56
CA VAL A 127 3.77 -0.12 -18.11
C VAL A 127 4.82 -0.60 -17.10
N GLN A 128 5.55 0.34 -16.49
CA GLN A 128 6.55 0.02 -15.47
C GLN A 128 5.90 -0.45 -14.17
N ALA A 129 4.80 0.19 -13.76
CA ALA A 129 4.01 -0.22 -12.59
C ALA A 129 3.57 -1.68 -12.70
N ARG A 130 3.02 -2.07 -13.87
CA ARG A 130 2.61 -3.47 -14.14
C ARG A 130 3.79 -4.42 -14.03
N ALA A 131 4.95 -4.09 -14.59
CA ALA A 131 6.12 -4.97 -14.55
C ALA A 131 6.55 -5.25 -13.11
N VAL A 132 6.78 -4.20 -12.31
CA VAL A 132 7.26 -4.35 -10.93
C VAL A 132 6.23 -5.01 -10.01
N LEU A 133 4.94 -4.74 -10.21
CA LEU A 133 3.87 -5.39 -9.44
C LEU A 133 3.72 -6.87 -9.80
N THR A 134 3.87 -7.25 -11.07
CA THR A 134 3.85 -8.68 -11.48
C THR A 134 5.01 -9.44 -10.86
N GLU A 135 6.20 -8.85 -10.81
CA GLU A 135 7.35 -9.46 -10.14
C GLU A 135 7.12 -9.62 -8.63
N ALA A 136 6.57 -8.60 -7.96
CA ALA A 136 6.22 -8.69 -6.55
C ALA A 136 5.14 -9.76 -6.29
N LEU A 137 4.12 -9.83 -7.16
CA LEU A 137 3.02 -10.78 -7.08
C LEU A 137 3.54 -12.22 -7.05
N HIS A 138 4.47 -12.56 -7.94
CA HIS A 138 5.06 -13.88 -8.03
C HIS A 138 5.78 -14.27 -6.72
N VAL A 139 6.62 -13.37 -6.19
CA VAL A 139 7.33 -13.61 -4.92
C VAL A 139 6.36 -13.80 -3.76
N PHE A 140 5.30 -12.98 -3.67
CA PHE A 140 4.29 -13.12 -2.62
C PHE A 140 3.49 -14.42 -2.73
N GLN A 141 3.19 -14.87 -3.95
CA GLN A 141 2.55 -16.15 -4.19
C GLN A 141 3.43 -17.32 -3.74
N GLU A 142 4.69 -17.36 -4.18
CA GLU A 142 5.65 -18.42 -3.83
C GLU A 142 5.93 -18.46 -2.32
N SER A 143 6.02 -17.30 -1.69
CA SER A 143 6.26 -17.16 -0.25
C SER A 143 4.99 -17.28 0.60
N ARG A 144 3.84 -17.65 -0.01
CA ARG A 144 2.53 -17.83 0.63
C ARG A 144 2.05 -16.62 1.44
N GLN A 145 2.42 -15.41 1.01
CA GLN A 145 2.01 -14.15 1.63
C GLN A 145 0.64 -13.72 1.10
N GLN A 146 -0.44 -14.39 1.52
CA GLN A 146 -1.79 -14.21 0.95
C GLN A 146 -2.29 -12.75 0.98
N LEU A 147 -2.06 -12.04 2.08
CA LEU A 147 -2.43 -10.61 2.18
C LEU A 147 -1.74 -9.79 1.08
N TRP A 148 -0.43 -9.93 0.93
CA TRP A 148 0.34 -9.18 -0.05
C TRP A 148 0.05 -9.62 -1.49
N HIS A 149 -0.18 -10.92 -1.70
CA HIS A 149 -0.61 -11.47 -2.98
C HIS A 149 -1.94 -10.83 -3.43
N GLY A 150 -2.96 -10.87 -2.58
CA GLY A 150 -4.27 -10.27 -2.88
C GLY A 150 -4.22 -8.74 -3.05
N MET A 151 -3.45 -8.04 -2.19
CA MET A 151 -3.26 -6.60 -2.34
C MET A 151 -2.54 -6.24 -3.64
N THR A 152 -1.58 -7.05 -4.10
CA THR A 152 -0.87 -6.80 -5.36
C THR A 152 -1.78 -7.02 -6.57
N LEU A 153 -2.65 -8.04 -6.55
CA LEU A 153 -3.70 -8.21 -7.57
C LEU A 153 -4.62 -6.99 -7.65
N PHE A 154 -5.03 -6.45 -6.50
CA PHE A 154 -5.81 -5.22 -6.44
C PHE A 154 -5.08 -4.03 -7.08
N ARG A 155 -3.78 -3.84 -6.81
CA ARG A 155 -2.99 -2.77 -7.47
C ARG A 155 -2.84 -2.98 -8.96
N LEU A 156 -2.68 -4.22 -9.42
CA LEU A 156 -2.66 -4.53 -10.84
C LEU A 156 -4.02 -4.23 -11.51
N ALA A 157 -5.13 -4.42 -10.80
CA ALA A 157 -6.44 -4.01 -11.29
C ALA A 157 -6.54 -2.48 -11.48
N GLU A 158 -6.04 -1.68 -10.53
CA GLU A 158 -5.95 -0.21 -10.67
C GLU A 158 -5.08 0.20 -11.87
N VAL A 159 -3.93 -0.45 -12.07
CA VAL A 159 -3.07 -0.23 -13.24
C VAL A 159 -3.83 -0.53 -14.54
N HIS A 160 -4.58 -1.62 -14.58
CA HIS A 160 -5.36 -1.99 -15.76
C HIS A 160 -6.52 -1.04 -16.02
N LEU A 161 -7.16 -0.47 -14.98
CA LEU A 161 -8.14 0.60 -15.17
C LEU A 161 -7.51 1.84 -15.81
N ALA A 162 -6.34 2.27 -15.32
CA ALA A 162 -5.61 3.40 -15.88
C ALA A 162 -5.22 3.16 -17.35
N ASP A 163 -4.86 1.92 -17.70
CA ASP A 163 -4.56 1.48 -19.08
C ASP A 163 -5.81 1.18 -19.93
N ARG A 164 -7.03 1.39 -19.41
CA ARG A 164 -8.30 1.03 -20.06
C ARG A 164 -8.43 -0.45 -20.45
N ARG A 165 -7.73 -1.34 -19.76
CA ARG A 165 -7.77 -2.80 -19.92
C ARG A 165 -8.83 -3.40 -18.99
N TYR A 166 -10.09 -3.03 -19.20
CA TYR A 166 -11.17 -3.27 -18.25
C TYR A 166 -11.43 -4.75 -17.93
N THR A 167 -11.28 -5.65 -18.91
CA THR A 167 -11.40 -7.11 -18.67
C THR A 167 -10.33 -7.61 -17.70
N ALA A 168 -9.08 -7.17 -17.87
CA ALA A 168 -7.98 -7.55 -16.98
C ALA A 168 -8.13 -6.91 -15.60
N ALA A 169 -8.66 -5.67 -15.53
CA ALA A 169 -8.96 -5.02 -14.27
C ALA A 169 -10.01 -5.78 -13.45
N ALA A 170 -11.13 -6.16 -14.08
CA ALA A 170 -12.19 -6.93 -13.42
C ALA A 170 -11.67 -8.30 -12.96
N ALA A 171 -10.93 -9.02 -13.81
CA ALA A 171 -10.37 -10.33 -13.47
C ALA A 171 -9.41 -10.26 -12.26
N ASN A 172 -8.48 -9.30 -12.25
CA ASN A 172 -7.55 -9.15 -11.12
C ASN A 172 -8.27 -8.70 -9.83
N ALA A 173 -9.31 -7.86 -9.94
CA ALA A 173 -10.10 -7.46 -8.77
C ALA A 173 -10.94 -8.62 -8.20
N GLU A 174 -11.55 -9.46 -9.05
CA GLU A 174 -12.24 -10.68 -8.62
C GLU A 174 -11.28 -11.67 -7.93
N GLN A 175 -10.08 -11.88 -8.49
CA GLN A 175 -9.05 -12.71 -7.87
C GLN A 175 -8.60 -12.11 -6.52
N ALA A 176 -8.41 -10.79 -6.44
CA ALA A 176 -8.07 -10.12 -5.19
C ALA A 176 -9.15 -10.34 -4.11
N LEU A 177 -10.44 -10.25 -4.44
CA LEU A 177 -11.53 -10.54 -3.51
C LEU A 177 -11.50 -12.00 -3.02
N SER A 178 -11.22 -12.94 -3.92
CA SER A 178 -11.11 -14.36 -3.56
C SER A 178 -9.94 -14.61 -2.61
N VAL A 179 -8.77 -14.03 -2.90
CA VAL A 179 -7.56 -14.21 -2.06
C VAL A 179 -7.70 -13.50 -0.72
N LEU A 180 -8.35 -12.34 -0.69
CA LEU A 180 -8.56 -11.55 0.53
C LEU A 180 -9.81 -11.96 1.31
N HIS A 181 -10.49 -13.05 0.95
CA HIS A 181 -11.67 -13.50 1.69
C HIS A 181 -11.31 -13.83 3.14
N GLY A 182 -11.87 -13.07 4.09
CA GLY A 182 -11.53 -13.18 5.52
C GLY A 182 -10.16 -12.61 5.92
N ILE A 183 -9.44 -11.94 5.00
CA ILE A 183 -8.08 -11.41 5.22
C ILE A 183 -8.07 -9.90 5.00
N GLY A 184 -7.40 -9.15 5.88
CA GLY A 184 -7.16 -7.71 5.68
C GLY A 184 -8.37 -6.80 5.98
N GLY A 185 -9.52 -7.35 6.32
CA GLY A 185 -10.69 -6.61 6.84
C GLY A 185 -11.55 -5.93 5.78
N GLU A 186 -12.76 -5.54 6.19
CA GLU A 186 -13.81 -5.07 5.29
C GLU A 186 -13.42 -3.80 4.52
N TRP A 187 -12.65 -2.88 5.11
CA TRP A 187 -12.21 -1.66 4.41
C TRP A 187 -11.42 -1.98 3.12
N ARG A 188 -10.53 -2.98 3.16
CA ARG A 188 -9.77 -3.39 1.97
C ARG A 188 -10.70 -4.02 0.94
N ARG A 189 -11.61 -4.91 1.38
CA ARG A 189 -12.62 -5.52 0.51
C ARG A 189 -13.45 -4.46 -0.23
N ALA A 190 -13.90 -3.42 0.46
CA ALA A 190 -14.67 -2.32 -0.15
C ALA A 190 -13.87 -1.55 -1.22
N ASN A 191 -12.57 -1.34 -1.01
CA ASN A 191 -11.69 -0.76 -2.02
C ASN A 191 -11.58 -1.65 -3.26
N VAL A 192 -11.41 -2.97 -3.10
CA VAL A 192 -11.35 -3.90 -4.24
C VAL A 192 -12.69 -3.96 -4.98
N LEU A 193 -13.82 -4.00 -4.26
CA LEU A 193 -15.16 -3.92 -4.84
C LEU A 193 -15.38 -2.65 -5.66
N THR A 194 -14.83 -1.52 -5.20
CA THR A 194 -14.91 -0.24 -5.92
C THR A 194 -14.22 -0.33 -7.28
N VAL A 195 -13.00 -0.88 -7.32
CA VAL A 195 -12.24 -1.09 -8.56
C VAL A 195 -12.89 -2.13 -9.47
N LEU A 196 -13.43 -3.21 -8.92
CA LEU A 196 -14.20 -4.19 -9.68
C LEU A 196 -15.41 -3.53 -10.35
N GLY A 197 -16.18 -2.73 -9.60
CA GLY A 197 -17.33 -2.01 -10.14
C GLY A 197 -16.96 -1.04 -11.26
N GLN A 198 -15.83 -0.34 -11.15
CA GLN A 198 -15.31 0.52 -12.23
C GLN A 198 -14.96 -0.29 -13.49
N GLY A 199 -14.30 -1.43 -13.34
CA GLY A 199 -14.01 -2.32 -14.47
C GLY A 199 -15.26 -2.86 -15.14
N LEU A 200 -16.25 -3.31 -14.35
CA LEU A 200 -17.52 -3.83 -14.85
C LEU A 200 -18.36 -2.75 -15.55
N ALA A 201 -18.43 -1.54 -15.00
CA ALA A 201 -19.13 -0.42 -15.61
C ALA A 201 -18.53 -0.07 -16.98
N ALA A 202 -17.19 -0.03 -17.08
CA ALA A 202 -16.51 0.23 -18.35
C ALA A 202 -16.69 -0.89 -19.40
N LEU A 203 -17.08 -2.09 -18.97
CA LEU A 203 -17.48 -3.22 -19.84
C LEU A 203 -18.98 -3.22 -20.17
N GLY A 204 -19.75 -2.21 -19.74
CA GLY A 204 -21.20 -2.13 -19.94
C GLY A 204 -22.03 -3.01 -18.99
N GLN A 205 -21.40 -3.63 -17.98
CA GLN A 205 -22.07 -4.49 -16.99
C GLN A 205 -22.57 -3.65 -15.80
N THR A 206 -23.43 -2.67 -16.10
CA THR A 206 -23.86 -1.62 -15.17
C THR A 206 -24.53 -2.16 -13.91
N ASP A 207 -25.36 -3.20 -14.02
CA ASP A 207 -26.04 -3.78 -12.86
C ASP A 207 -25.07 -4.45 -11.90
N ARG A 208 -24.10 -5.22 -12.43
CA ARG A 208 -23.05 -5.84 -11.60
C ARG A 208 -22.17 -4.78 -10.94
N ALA A 209 -21.83 -3.71 -11.66
CA ALA A 209 -21.07 -2.59 -11.11
C ALA A 209 -21.81 -1.91 -9.94
N ARG A 210 -23.13 -1.67 -10.10
CA ARG A 210 -23.97 -1.09 -9.06
C ARG A 210 -24.01 -1.95 -7.80
N VAL A 211 -24.09 -3.28 -7.95
CA VAL A 211 -24.02 -4.21 -6.81
C VAL A 211 -22.68 -4.04 -6.07
N CYS A 212 -21.55 -4.08 -6.78
CA CYS A 212 -20.23 -3.92 -6.17
C CYS A 212 -20.09 -2.58 -5.42
N TRP A 213 -20.54 -1.47 -6.03
CA TRP A 213 -20.47 -0.15 -5.39
C TRP A 213 -21.44 0.02 -4.22
N THR A 214 -22.62 -0.59 -4.27
CA THR A 214 -23.57 -0.57 -3.15
C THR A 214 -22.99 -1.29 -1.93
N GLU A 215 -22.38 -2.46 -2.15
CA GLU A 215 -21.71 -3.21 -1.10
C GLU A 215 -20.50 -2.46 -0.54
N ALA A 216 -19.65 -1.89 -1.41
CA ALA A 216 -18.53 -1.05 -0.97
C ALA A 216 -18.99 0.16 -0.15
N LEU A 217 -20.05 0.84 -0.59
CA LEU A 217 -20.61 2.00 0.12
C LEU A 217 -21.13 1.62 1.51
N SER A 218 -21.86 0.51 1.63
CA SER A 218 -22.36 0.01 2.91
C SER A 218 -21.22 -0.20 3.91
N VAL A 219 -20.12 -0.81 3.45
CA VAL A 219 -18.92 -1.00 4.28
C VAL A 219 -18.29 0.34 4.66
N PHE A 220 -18.08 1.23 3.70
CA PHE A 220 -17.47 2.53 3.99
C PHE A 220 -18.32 3.38 4.94
N ASP A 221 -19.64 3.37 4.81
CA ASP A 221 -20.55 4.06 5.73
C ASP A 221 -20.53 3.46 7.13
N GLY A 222 -20.53 2.14 7.25
CA GLY A 222 -20.39 1.45 8.54
C GLY A 222 -19.06 1.75 9.24
N LEU A 223 -18.02 2.10 8.49
CA LEU A 223 -16.70 2.46 9.00
C LEU A 223 -16.48 3.98 9.15
N GLY A 224 -17.44 4.82 8.72
CA GLY A 224 -17.25 6.27 8.68
C GLY A 224 -16.14 6.73 7.74
N SER A 225 -15.85 5.95 6.69
CA SER A 225 -14.71 6.12 5.79
C SER A 225 -14.95 7.27 4.79
N PRO A 226 -13.95 8.14 4.52
CA PRO A 226 -14.10 9.23 3.55
C PRO A 226 -14.37 8.76 2.12
N GLU A 227 -13.93 7.56 1.75
CA GLU A 227 -14.13 6.91 0.45
C GLU A 227 -15.61 6.73 0.10
N ALA A 228 -16.50 6.68 1.09
CA ALA A 228 -17.95 6.63 0.87
C ALA A 228 -18.43 7.75 -0.07
N LYS A 229 -17.82 8.95 0.01
CA LYS A 229 -18.16 10.08 -0.87
C LYS A 229 -17.86 9.75 -2.34
N ALA A 230 -16.70 9.16 -2.63
CA ALA A 230 -16.32 8.80 -3.98
C ALA A 230 -17.24 7.71 -4.56
N VAL A 231 -17.58 6.69 -3.75
CA VAL A 231 -18.47 5.61 -4.21
C VAL A 231 -19.90 6.09 -4.47
N ARG A 232 -20.42 7.05 -3.68
CA ARG A 232 -21.73 7.68 -3.96
C ARG A 232 -21.78 8.34 -5.33
N VAL A 233 -20.70 9.01 -5.74
CA VAL A 233 -20.59 9.62 -7.08
C VAL A 233 -20.62 8.55 -8.18
N LEU A 234 -20.02 7.38 -7.95
CA LEU A 234 -20.06 6.27 -8.91
C LEU A 234 -21.46 5.65 -9.05
N LEU A 235 -22.25 5.60 -7.97
CA LEU A 235 -23.63 5.06 -7.99
C LEU A 235 -24.65 6.02 -8.62
N HIS A 236 -24.39 7.32 -8.48
CA HIS A 236 -25.18 8.41 -9.03
C HIS A 236 -24.29 9.30 -9.89
N PRO A 237 -23.76 8.80 -11.01
CA PRO A 237 -23.10 9.66 -11.97
C PRO A 237 -24.20 10.63 -12.41
N ALA A 238 -24.12 11.87 -11.95
CA ALA A 238 -25.19 12.83 -12.17
C ALA A 238 -25.58 12.77 -13.66
N ALA A 239 -26.88 12.77 -13.92
CA ALA A 239 -27.42 13.15 -15.22
C ALA A 239 -26.97 14.60 -15.46
N VAL A 240 -25.71 14.75 -15.89
CA VAL A 240 -25.21 15.99 -16.48
C VAL A 240 -25.75 15.95 -17.91
N ALA A 241 -27.01 16.37 -18.01
CA ALA A 241 -27.62 16.80 -19.26
C ALA A 241 -27.04 18.17 -19.66
#